data_AF-A0A382KIR0-F1
#
_entry.id   AF-A0A382KIR0-F1
#
_cell.length_a   1.000
_cell.length_b   1.000
_cell.length_c   1.000
_cell.angle_alpha   90.00
_cell.angle_beta   90.00
_cell.angle_gamma   90.00
#
_symmetry.space_group_name_H-M   'P 1'
#
loop_
_entity.id
_entity.type
_entity.pdbx_description
1 polymer ?
#
loop_
_entity_poly.entity_id
_entity_poly.type
_entity_poly.pdbx_seq_one_letter_code
_entity_poly.pdbx_strand_id
1 'polypeptide(L)'
;MRIIIPVGKLAFDQILRVLGERGAVIPTPRPKFGHGEIINLGDEFPRLLASYHPSRQNTQTGRLTPDMLDSIFSIARDNVDLS
;
A
#
# COMPACT_ATOMS: atom_id res chain seq x y z
N MET A 1 -11.75 -7.52 5.15
CA MET A 1 -10.36 -7.28 4.69
C MET A 1 -9.87 -6.02 5.39
N ARG A 2 -8.77 -6.05 6.16
CA ARG A 2 -8.34 -4.90 6.97
C ARG A 2 -7.30 -4.01 6.27
N ILE A 3 -6.42 -4.62 5.45
CA ILE A 3 -5.37 -3.92 4.70
C ILE A 3 -5.25 -4.52 3.29
N ILE A 4 -5.03 -3.67 2.28
CA ILE A 4 -4.61 -4.05 0.93
C ILE A 4 -3.16 -3.61 0.72
N ILE A 5 -2.33 -4.48 0.15
CA ILE A 5 -0.93 -4.18 -0.18
C ILE A 5 -0.78 -4.10 -1.71
N PRO A 6 -1.00 -2.93 -2.35
CA PRO A 6 -0.74 -2.77 -3.78
C PRO A 6 0.76 -2.78 -4.05
N VAL A 7 1.17 -3.64 -4.99
CA VAL A 7 2.58 -3.81 -5.35
C VAL A 7 2.91 -3.02 -6.63
N GLY A 8 3.67 -1.93 -6.47
CA GLY A 8 4.02 -1.00 -7.54
C GLY A 8 3.01 0.14 -7.74
N LYS A 9 3.46 1.19 -8.44
CA LYS A 9 2.67 2.41 -8.67
C LYS A 9 1.37 2.14 -9.42
N LEU A 10 1.40 1.28 -10.43
CA LEU A 10 0.21 0.97 -11.23
C LEU A 10 -0.90 0.35 -10.37
N ALA A 11 -0.57 -0.67 -9.57
CA ALA A 11 -1.53 -1.31 -8.67
C ALA A 11 -2.06 -0.31 -7.63
N PHE A 12 -1.19 0.55 -7.09
CA PHE A 12 -1.59 1.59 -6.13
C PHE A 12 -2.60 2.58 -6.74
N ASP A 13 -2.30 3.12 -7.92
CA ASP A 13 -3.16 4.09 -8.59
C ASP A 13 -4.52 3.47 -8.97
N GLN A 14 -4.52 2.21 -9.44
CA GLN A 14 -5.72 1.46 -9.79
C GLN A 14 -6.60 1.19 -8.57
N ILE A 15 -6.02 0.73 -7.45
CA ILE A 15 -6.79 0.44 -6.23
C ILE A 15 -7.39 1.72 -5.65
N LEU A 16 -6.63 2.83 -5.61
CA LEU A 16 -7.15 4.12 -5.16
C LEU A 16 -8.32 4.60 -6.01
N ARG A 17 -8.24 4.39 -7.34
CA ARG A 17 -9.33 4.72 -8.26
C ARG A 17 -10.56 3.85 -7.99
N VAL A 18 -10.40 2.52 -7.99
CA VAL A 18 -11.52 1.57 -7.82
C VAL A 18 -12.21 1.74 -6.48
N LEU A 19 -11.46 1.96 -5.40
CA LEU A 19 -12.04 2.19 -4.08
C LEU A 19 -12.70 3.56 -4.00
N GLY A 20 -12.12 4.60 -4.60
CA GLY A 20 -12.75 5.92 -4.70
C GLY A 20 -14.08 5.87 -5.45
N GLU A 21 -14.15 5.13 -6.57
CA GLU A 21 -15.40 4.87 -7.32
C GLU A 21 -16.45 4.13 -6.48
N ARG A 22 -16.02 3.40 -5.44
CA ARG A 22 -16.89 2.69 -4.49
C ARG A 22 -17.24 3.49 -3.24
N GLY A 23 -16.81 4.75 -3.15
CA GLY A 23 -17.14 5.64 -2.03
C GLY A 23 -16.06 5.78 -0.96
N ALA A 24 -14.86 5.22 -1.17
CA ALA A 24 -13.75 5.41 -0.24
C ALA A 24 -13.33 6.88 -0.13
N VAL A 25 -12.95 7.30 1.08
CA VAL A 25 -12.44 8.65 1.33
C VAL A 25 -10.99 8.72 0.86
N ILE A 26 -10.76 9.32 -0.31
CA ILE A 26 -9.40 9.54 -0.81
C ILE A 26 -8.85 10.84 -0.21
N PRO A 27 -7.71 10.80 0.53
CA PRO A 27 -7.12 12.01 1.10
C PRO A 27 -6.81 13.08 0.05
N THR A 28 -6.86 14.34 0.47
CA THR A 28 -6.47 15.50 -0.35
C THR A 28 -5.30 16.23 0.33
N PRO A 29 -4.16 16.47 -0.38
CA PRO A 29 -3.91 16.14 -1.78
C PRO A 29 -3.85 14.62 -2.03
N ARG A 30 -4.13 14.21 -3.27
CA ARG A 30 -4.16 12.78 -3.64
C ARG A 30 -2.85 12.10 -3.22
N PRO A 31 -2.90 10.97 -2.49
CA PRO A 31 -1.70 10.30 -2.02
C PRO A 31 -0.75 9.94 -3.16
N LYS A 32 0.54 10.14 -2.91
CA LYS A 32 1.61 9.72 -3.83
C LYS A 32 2.03 8.29 -3.50
N PHE A 33 2.47 7.56 -4.50
CA PHE A 33 3.03 6.22 -4.31
C PHE A 33 4.42 6.31 -3.65
N GLY A 34 4.58 5.64 -2.52
CA GLY A 34 5.85 5.43 -1.81
C GLY A 34 5.83 4.08 -1.10
N HIS A 35 6.96 3.37 -1.07
CA HIS A 35 7.02 2.09 -0.35
C HIS A 35 6.94 2.34 1.16
N GLY A 36 6.08 1.59 1.84
CA GLY A 36 5.80 1.74 3.28
C GLY A 36 4.69 2.74 3.62
N GLU A 37 4.15 3.47 2.63
CA GLU A 37 3.12 4.47 2.87
C GLU A 37 1.78 3.81 3.23
N ILE A 38 1.17 4.24 4.34
CA ILE A 38 -0.16 3.81 4.78
C ILE A 38 -1.19 4.89 4.43
N ILE A 39 -2.22 4.51 3.66
CA ILE A 39 -3.32 5.40 3.29
C ILE A 39 -4.60 4.92 3.97
N ASN A 40 -5.19 5.79 4.77
CA ASN A 40 -6.53 5.59 5.34
C ASN A 40 -7.59 6.01 4.32
N LEU A 41 -8.59 5.15 4.13
CA LEU A 41 -9.63 5.31 3.10
C LEU A 41 -11.05 5.49 3.68
N GLY A 42 -11.13 5.86 4.96
CA GLY A 42 -12.34 5.82 5.77
C GLY A 42 -12.48 4.48 6.51
N ASP A 43 -13.19 4.49 7.64
CA ASP A 43 -13.24 3.36 8.58
C ASP A 43 -13.95 2.12 8.00
N GLU A 44 -14.82 2.32 7.00
CA GLU A 44 -15.52 1.25 6.29
C GLU A 44 -14.70 0.60 5.16
N PHE A 45 -13.51 1.16 4.85
CA PHE A 45 -12.65 0.69 3.76
C PHE A 45 -11.31 0.16 4.31
N PRO A 46 -10.72 -0.84 3.63
CA PRO A 46 -9.39 -1.30 4.01
C PRO A 46 -8.34 -0.21 3.79
N ARG A 47 -7.38 -0.12 4.71
CA ARG A 47 -6.20 0.74 4.54
C ARG A 47 -5.34 0.22 3.39
N LEU A 48 -4.63 1.11 2.71
CA LEU A 48 -3.61 0.71 1.74
C LEU A 48 -2.23 0.79 2.37
N LEU A 49 -1.41 -0.24 2.18
CA LEU A 49 0.01 -0.21 2.50
C LEU A 49 0.79 -0.39 1.19
N ALA A 50 1.33 0.71 0.65
CA ALA A 50 2.00 0.68 -0.63
C ALA A 50 3.36 -0.02 -0.54
N SER A 51 3.69 -0.84 -1.54
CA SER A 51 4.99 -1.52 -1.61
C SER A 51 5.59 -1.46 -3.01
N TYR A 52 6.92 -1.39 -3.13
CA TYR A 52 7.60 -1.63 -4.41
C TYR A 52 7.39 -3.07 -4.86
N HIS A 53 7.29 -3.25 -6.19
CA HIS A 53 7.17 -4.58 -6.78
C HIS A 53 8.50 -5.35 -6.67
N PRO A 54 8.51 -6.64 -6.28
CA PRO A 54 9.71 -7.47 -6.25
C PRO A 54 10.13 -7.92 -7.66
N SER A 55 10.24 -6.98 -8.61
CA SER A 55 10.78 -7.25 -9.94
C SER A 55 12.29 -7.38 -9.88
N ARG A 56 12.88 -8.11 -10.83
CA ARG A 56 14.34 -8.27 -10.96
C ARG A 56 15.08 -6.93 -10.95
N GLN A 57 14.54 -5.91 -11.63
CA GLN A 57 15.16 -4.59 -11.66
C GLN A 57 15.23 -3.98 -10.25
N ASN A 58 14.14 -4.03 -9.48
CA ASN A 58 14.10 -3.45 -8.14
C ASN A 58 15.00 -4.20 -7.16
N THR A 59 15.02 -5.53 -7.23
CA THR A 59 15.84 -6.35 -6.32
C THR A 59 17.32 -6.31 -6.68
N GLN A 60 17.67 -6.30 -7.98
CA GLN A 60 19.07 -6.28 -8.42
C GLN A 60 19.74 -4.92 -8.23
N THR A 61 19.00 -3.82 -8.38
CA THR A 61 19.51 -2.46 -8.16
C THR A 61 19.50 -2.04 -6.69
N GLY A 62 18.97 -2.87 -5.78
CA GLY A 62 18.83 -2.55 -4.36
C GLY A 62 17.71 -1.56 -4.05
N ARG A 63 16.88 -1.19 -5.03
CA ARG A 63 15.70 -0.32 -4.82
C ARG A 63 14.67 -0.96 -3.90
N LEU A 64 14.62 -2.30 -3.86
CA LEU A 64 13.87 -3.08 -2.88
C LEU A 64 14.76 -4.20 -2.35
N THR A 65 15.01 -4.20 -1.05
CA THR A 65 15.72 -5.29 -0.36
C THR A 65 14.73 -6.31 0.21
N PRO A 66 15.17 -7.55 0.51
CA PRO A 66 14.35 -8.53 1.24
C PRO A 66 13.81 -7.97 2.56
N ASP A 67 14.65 -7.33 3.38
CA ASP A 67 14.25 -6.76 4.67
C ASP A 67 13.16 -5.68 4.54
N MET A 68 13.22 -4.86 3.48
CA MET A 68 12.17 -3.89 3.16
C MET A 68 10.85 -4.56 2.84
N LEU A 69 10.88 -5.66 2.07
CA LEU A 69 9.69 -6.43 1.75
C LEU A 69 9.12 -7.11 3.01
N ASP A 70 9.98 -7.70 3.85
CA ASP A 70 9.56 -8.31 5.11
C ASP A 70 8.94 -7.29 6.07
N SER A 71 9.50 -6.08 6.11
CA SER A 71 8.97 -4.97 6.91
C SER A 71 7.54 -4.61 6.53
N ILE A 72 7.16 -4.68 5.24
CA ILE A 72 5.78 -4.45 4.80
C ILE A 72 4.81 -5.44 5.42
N PHE A 73 5.17 -6.72 5.49
CA PHE A 73 4.31 -7.72 6.12
C PHE A 73 4.25 -7.56 7.64
N SER A 74 5.33 -7.11 8.28
CA SER A 74 5.30 -6.76 9.71
C SER A 74 4.36 -5.58 9.97
N ILE A 75 4.53 -4.48 9.24
CA ILE A 75 3.66 -3.29 9.34
C ILE A 75 2.20 -3.68 9.10
N ALA A 76 1.93 -4.54 8.11
CA ALA A 76 0.58 -5.00 7.85
C ALA A 76 -0.01 -5.73 9.06
N ARG A 77 0.72 -6.67 9.68
CA ARG A 77 0.27 -7.39 10.88
C ARG A 77 -0.04 -6.44 12.04
N ASP A 78 0.88 -5.53 12.34
CA ASP A 78 0.72 -4.57 13.45
C ASP A 78 -0.49 -3.65 13.27
N ASN A 79 -0.88 -3.43 12.01
CA ASN A 79 -2.04 -2.62 11.64
C ASN A 79 -3.32 -3.45 11.38
N VAL A 80 -3.26 -4.78 11.47
CA VAL A 80 -4.47 -5.60 11.42
C VAL A 80 -5.18 -5.57 12.78
N ASP A 81 -4.46 -5.44 13.90
CA ASP A 81 -5.00 -5.68 15.25
C ASP A 81 -5.47 -4.43 16.01
N LEU A 82 -5.28 -3.23 15.46
CA LEU A 82 -5.84 -2.00 16.01
C LEU A 82 -7.27 -1.83 15.49
N SER A 83 -8.25 -2.39 16.21
CA SER A 83 -9.70 -2.26 15.98
C SER A 83 -10.40 -1.78 17.24
#